data_AF-A0A0Q6Z6D9-F1
#
_entry.id   AF-A0A0Q6Z6D9-F1
#
_cell.length_a   1.000
_cell.length_b   1.000
_cell.length_c   1.000
_cell.angle_alpha   90.00
_cell.angle_beta   90.00
_cell.angle_gamma   90.00
#
_symmetry.space_group_name_H-M   'P 1'
#
loop_
_entity.id
_entity.type
_entity.pdbx_description
1 polymer ?
#
loop_
_entity_poly.entity_id
_entity_poly.type
_entity_poly.pdbx_seq_one_letter_code
_entity_poly.pdbx_strand_id
1 'polypeptide(L)'
;MCEEEQTYTERARSWLKEHEPTSEQVQDAYTRMLTLLETKPHLAGADTDECLELLVSAYGHAGGSVDDLLSQIDAKKASSAPAPIAENSGLDASPLYSVSDTPAIVLSPADKRAAFQKLKRSLERGEVYSVGSSPF
;
A
#
# COMPACT_ATOMS: atom_id res chain seq x y z
N MET A 1 -7.36 -7.53 -36.89
CA MET A 1 -8.03 -8.43 -35.94
C MET A 1 -8.03 -7.69 -34.63
N CYS A 2 -9.19 -7.28 -34.14
CA CYS A 2 -9.32 -6.56 -32.89
C CYS A 2 -9.09 -7.59 -31.78
N GLU A 3 -8.01 -7.45 -31.03
CA GLU A 3 -7.87 -8.11 -29.74
C GLU A 3 -9.00 -7.53 -28.88
N GLU A 4 -10.10 -8.29 -28.72
CA GLU A 4 -11.14 -7.95 -27.74
C GLU A 4 -10.43 -7.68 -26.42
N GLU A 5 -10.55 -6.46 -25.90
CA GLU A 5 -10.07 -6.10 -24.58
C GLU A 5 -10.82 -6.99 -23.57
N GLN A 6 -10.26 -8.16 -23.28
CA GLN A 6 -10.83 -9.09 -22.32
C GLN A 6 -10.99 -8.38 -21.00
N THR A 7 -12.24 -8.30 -20.58
CA THR A 7 -12.67 -7.73 -19.31
C THR A 7 -11.99 -8.44 -18.13
N TYR A 8 -11.85 -7.77 -17.00
CA TYR A 8 -11.22 -8.34 -15.81
C TYR A 8 -11.96 -9.59 -15.34
N THR A 9 -13.28 -9.61 -15.48
CA THR A 9 -14.12 -10.77 -15.14
C THR A 9 -13.83 -11.97 -16.04
N GLU A 10 -13.75 -11.78 -17.36
CA GLU A 10 -13.47 -12.89 -18.29
C GLU A 10 -12.06 -13.47 -18.10
N ARG A 11 -11.09 -12.60 -17.79
CA ARG A 11 -9.74 -13.04 -17.47
C ARG A 11 -9.70 -13.85 -16.18
N ALA A 12 -10.36 -13.38 -15.12
CA ALA A 12 -10.45 -14.11 -13.86
C ALA A 12 -11.16 -15.44 -14.05
N ARG A 13 -12.26 -15.47 -14.80
CA ARG A 13 -13.01 -16.70 -15.10
C ARG A 13 -12.17 -17.72 -15.87
N SER A 14 -11.41 -17.27 -16.88
CA SER A 14 -10.53 -18.14 -17.65
C SER A 14 -9.40 -18.69 -16.78
N TRP A 15 -8.79 -17.83 -15.96
CA TRP A 15 -7.74 -18.22 -15.03
C TRP A 15 -8.22 -19.26 -13.99
N LEU A 16 -9.38 -19.04 -13.38
CA LEU A 16 -9.98 -19.99 -12.44
C LEU A 16 -10.25 -21.36 -13.07
N LYS A 17 -10.70 -21.37 -14.33
CA LYS A 17 -11.05 -22.60 -15.06
C LYS A 17 -9.82 -23.36 -15.55
N GLU A 18 -8.77 -22.67 -15.98
CA GLU A 18 -7.58 -23.28 -16.57
C GLU A 18 -6.57 -23.74 -15.51
N HIS A 19 -6.42 -22.98 -14.43
CA HIS A 19 -5.39 -23.23 -13.43
C HIS A 19 -5.90 -23.85 -12.13
N GLU A 20 -7.22 -23.92 -11.92
CA GLU A 20 -7.85 -24.36 -10.66
C GLU A 20 -7.08 -23.88 -9.42
N PRO A 21 -6.93 -22.55 -9.25
CA PRO A 21 -6.04 -21.98 -8.25
C PRO A 21 -6.49 -22.31 -6.81
N THR A 22 -5.52 -22.40 -5.90
CA THR A 22 -5.80 -22.64 -4.48
C THR A 22 -6.46 -21.43 -3.83
N SER A 23 -7.09 -21.64 -2.66
CA SER A 23 -7.71 -20.56 -1.88
C SER A 23 -6.74 -19.40 -1.63
N GLU A 24 -5.48 -19.67 -1.27
CA GLU A 24 -4.45 -18.65 -1.07
C GLU A 24 -4.18 -17.82 -2.35
N GLN A 25 -4.16 -18.46 -3.52
CA GLN A 25 -3.94 -17.77 -4.79
C GLN A 25 -5.14 -16.89 -5.17
N VAL A 26 -6.36 -17.37 -4.92
CA VAL A 26 -7.59 -16.59 -5.15
C VAL A 26 -7.65 -15.39 -4.20
N GLN A 27 -7.26 -15.57 -2.93
CA GLN A 27 -7.15 -14.50 -1.95
C GLN A 27 -6.11 -13.45 -2.34
N ASP A 28 -4.94 -13.87 -2.83
CA ASP A 28 -3.91 -12.95 -3.27
C ASP A 28 -4.37 -12.16 -4.51
N ALA A 29 -5.04 -12.81 -5.46
CA ALA A 29 -5.65 -12.15 -6.61
C ALA A 29 -6.71 -11.12 -6.20
N TYR A 30 -7.59 -11.48 -5.26
CA TYR A 30 -8.60 -10.58 -4.70
C TYR A 30 -7.96 -9.36 -4.02
N THR A 31 -6.93 -9.58 -3.21
CA THR A 31 -6.19 -8.50 -2.53
C THR A 31 -5.54 -7.56 -3.54
N ARG A 32 -4.86 -8.11 -4.57
CA ARG A 32 -4.22 -7.30 -5.62
C ARG A 32 -5.23 -6.47 -6.39
N MET A 33 -6.42 -7.03 -6.67
CA MET A 33 -7.49 -6.29 -7.32
C MET A 33 -7.95 -5.11 -6.45
N LEU A 34 -8.16 -5.32 -5.14
CA LEU A 34 -8.49 -4.23 -4.22
C LEU A 34 -7.42 -3.15 -4.16
N THR A 35 -6.14 -3.52 -4.06
CA THR A 35 -5.02 -2.54 -4.09
C THR A 35 -4.97 -1.78 -5.43
N LEU A 36 -5.27 -2.46 -6.54
CA LEU A 36 -5.32 -1.83 -7.86
C LEU A 36 -6.47 -0.83 -7.95
N LEU A 37 -7.64 -1.11 -7.39
CA LEU A 37 -8.76 -0.19 -7.34
C LEU A 37 -8.50 1.00 -6.39
N GLU A 38 -7.82 0.78 -5.27
CA GLU A 38 -7.42 1.85 -4.34
C GLU A 38 -6.41 2.81 -5.00
N THR A 39 -5.43 2.27 -5.75
CA THR A 39 -4.43 3.07 -6.47
C THR A 39 -4.97 3.70 -7.76
N LYS A 40 -5.97 3.08 -8.40
CA LYS A 40 -6.58 3.52 -9.66
C LYS A 40 -8.11 3.47 -9.59
N PRO A 41 -8.74 4.40 -8.86
CA PRO A 41 -10.19 4.39 -8.66
C PRO A 41 -10.99 4.62 -9.96
N HIS A 42 -10.38 5.15 -11.01
CA HIS A 42 -11.02 5.30 -12.33
C HIS A 42 -11.26 3.96 -13.04
N LEU A 43 -10.62 2.88 -12.60
CA LEU A 43 -10.87 1.52 -13.09
C LEU A 43 -12.03 0.84 -12.37
N ALA A 44 -12.52 1.42 -11.26
CA ALA A 44 -13.67 0.89 -10.55
C ALA A 44 -14.92 1.01 -11.41
N GLY A 45 -15.54 -0.12 -11.72
CA GLY A 45 -16.76 -0.23 -12.51
C GLY A 45 -17.45 -1.57 -12.30
N ALA A 46 -18.52 -1.82 -13.05
CA ALA A 46 -19.29 -3.06 -12.97
C ALA A 46 -18.43 -4.30 -13.19
N ASP A 47 -17.53 -4.27 -14.19
CA ASP A 47 -16.65 -5.40 -14.48
C ASP A 47 -15.67 -5.72 -13.34
N THR A 48 -15.11 -4.71 -12.66
CA THR A 48 -14.21 -4.97 -11.53
C THR A 48 -14.95 -5.49 -10.31
N ASP A 49 -16.21 -5.09 -10.14
CA ASP A 49 -17.08 -5.57 -9.06
C ASP A 49 -17.46 -7.05 -9.30
N GLU A 50 -17.92 -7.38 -10.52
CA GLU A 50 -18.20 -8.75 -10.95
C GLU A 50 -16.96 -9.66 -10.83
N CYS A 51 -15.78 -9.15 -11.14
CA CYS A 51 -14.52 -9.87 -10.98
C CYS A 51 -14.22 -10.18 -9.50
N LEU A 52 -14.44 -9.22 -8.59
CA LEU A 52 -14.26 -9.42 -7.15
C LEU A 52 -15.27 -10.44 -6.61
N GLU A 53 -16.54 -10.36 -6.99
CA GLU A 53 -17.57 -11.33 -6.60
C GLU A 53 -17.21 -12.75 -7.08
N LEU A 54 -16.73 -12.87 -8.31
CA LEU A 54 -16.30 -14.14 -8.91
C LEU A 54 -15.10 -14.74 -8.15
N LEU A 55 -14.13 -13.92 -7.74
CA LEU A 55 -13.01 -14.36 -6.91
C LEU A 55 -13.47 -14.81 -5.51
N VAL A 56 -14.41 -14.11 -4.88
CA VAL A 56 -14.99 -14.52 -3.58
C VAL A 56 -15.71 -15.86 -3.70
N SER A 57 -16.53 -16.03 -4.75
CA SER A 57 -17.22 -17.29 -5.01
C SER A 57 -16.24 -18.44 -5.24
N ALA A 58 -15.13 -18.19 -5.95
CA ALA A 58 -14.09 -19.18 -6.19
C ALA A 58 -13.34 -19.55 -4.91
N TYR A 59 -13.06 -18.58 -4.05
CA TYR A 59 -12.43 -18.81 -2.76
C TYR A 59 -13.28 -19.72 -1.86
N GLY A 60 -14.59 -19.48 -1.82
CA GLY A 60 -15.55 -20.35 -1.13
C GLY A 60 -15.59 -21.76 -1.71
N HIS A 61 -15.54 -21.87 -3.03
CA HIS A 61 -15.50 -23.18 -3.71
C HIS A 61 -14.21 -23.95 -3.44
N ALA A 62 -13.08 -23.27 -3.28
CA ALA A 62 -11.79 -23.85 -2.91
C ALA A 62 -11.71 -24.28 -1.43
N GLY A 63 -12.82 -24.18 -0.66
CA GLY A 63 -12.89 -24.57 0.74
C GLY A 63 -12.47 -23.48 1.73
N GLY A 64 -12.28 -22.24 1.26
CA GLY A 64 -12.01 -21.09 2.10
C GLY A 64 -13.29 -20.49 2.72
N SER A 65 -13.18 -19.89 3.90
CA SER A 65 -14.27 -19.14 4.51
C SER A 65 -14.24 -17.69 4.06
N VAL A 66 -15.34 -17.18 3.49
CA VAL A 66 -15.45 -15.77 3.09
C VAL A 66 -15.21 -14.82 4.29
N ASP A 67 -15.60 -15.23 5.50
CA ASP A 67 -15.36 -14.48 6.73
C ASP A 67 -13.87 -14.38 7.08
N ASP A 68 -13.13 -15.46 6.84
CA ASP A 68 -11.67 -15.51 7.04
C ASP A 68 -10.95 -14.67 5.97
N LEU A 69 -11.41 -14.73 4.72
CA LEU A 69 -10.91 -13.89 3.63
C LEU A 69 -11.03 -12.40 4.00
N LEU A 70 -12.22 -11.96 4.41
CA LEU A 70 -12.48 -10.57 4.80
C LEU A 70 -11.67 -10.16 6.04
N SER A 71 -11.56 -11.04 7.04
CA SER A 71 -10.74 -10.81 8.24
C SER A 71 -9.25 -10.65 7.90
N GLN A 72 -8.73 -11.47 6.99
CA GLN A 72 -7.34 -11.38 6.54
C GLN A 72 -7.07 -10.12 5.71
N ILE A 73 -8.05 -9.65 4.91
CA ILE A 73 -7.93 -8.39 4.18
C ILE A 73 -7.90 -7.21 5.15
N ASP A 74 -8.77 -7.20 6.16
CA ASP A 74 -8.79 -6.15 7.19
C ASP A 74 -7.46 -6.13 7.97
N ALA A 75 -6.96 -7.32 8.35
CA ALA A 75 -5.66 -7.48 8.98
C ALA A 75 -4.50 -7.01 8.07
N LYS A 76 -4.55 -7.27 6.76
CA LYS A 76 -3.51 -6.87 5.79
C LYS A 76 -3.56 -5.37 5.49
N LYS A 77 -4.75 -4.76 5.54
CA LYS A 77 -4.93 -3.30 5.49
C LYS A 77 -4.38 -2.63 6.75
N ALA A 78 -4.63 -3.22 7.93
CA ALA A 78 -4.04 -2.77 9.20
C ALA A 78 -2.52 -3.01 9.27
N SER A 79 -2.02 -4.05 8.61
CA SER A 79 -0.62 -4.46 8.59
C SER A 79 0.15 -4.01 7.34
N SER A 80 -0.38 -3.05 6.57
CA SER A 80 0.32 -2.44 5.43
C SER A 80 1.48 -1.54 5.90
N ALA A 81 2.43 -2.12 6.65
CA ALA A 81 3.83 -1.81 6.51
C ALA A 81 4.35 -2.58 5.28
N PRO A 82 5.19 -1.96 4.43
CA PRO A 82 5.70 -2.59 3.22
C PRO A 82 6.46 -3.88 3.57
N ALA A 83 6.05 -5.00 2.97
CA ALA A 83 6.68 -6.30 3.19
C ALA A 83 8.16 -6.26 2.74
N PRO A 84 9.12 -6.70 3.59
CA PRO A 84 10.52 -6.71 3.24
C PRO A 84 10.80 -7.85 2.25
N ILE A 85 11.40 -7.49 1.13
CA ILE A 85 12.14 -8.41 0.27
C ILE A 85 13.20 -9.14 1.12
N ALA A 86 13.04 -10.44 1.29
CA ALA A 86 13.99 -11.27 2.01
C ALA A 86 15.23 -11.48 1.15
N GLU A 87 16.38 -10.90 1.51
CA GLU A 87 17.67 -11.55 1.28
C GLU A 87 18.78 -10.97 2.17
N ASN A 88 19.36 -11.85 2.99
CA ASN A 88 20.71 -11.85 3.57
C ASN A 88 21.44 -10.50 3.72
N SER A 89 21.39 -9.93 4.92
CA SER A 89 22.55 -9.32 5.58
C SER A 89 22.17 -9.02 7.03
N GLY A 90 23.03 -9.37 7.98
CA GLY A 90 22.89 -9.01 9.39
C GLY A 90 22.98 -7.50 9.57
N LEU A 91 21.89 -6.79 9.28
CA LEU A 91 21.74 -5.37 9.48
C LEU A 91 20.98 -5.18 10.77
N ASP A 92 21.63 -4.50 11.71
CA ASP A 92 21.08 -4.12 13.01
C ASP A 92 19.72 -3.44 12.79
N ALA A 93 18.64 -4.15 13.14
CA ALA A 93 17.26 -3.68 13.00
C ALA A 93 16.86 -2.76 14.17
N SER A 94 17.83 -2.11 14.82
CA SER A 94 17.52 -1.09 15.81
C SER A 94 16.86 0.09 15.09
N PRO A 95 15.72 0.59 15.59
CA PRO A 95 15.06 1.75 15.00
C PRO A 95 16.01 2.94 15.04
N LEU A 96 16.33 3.49 13.87
CA LEU A 96 17.21 4.66 13.72
C LEU A 96 16.70 5.88 14.51
N TYR A 97 15.37 6.01 14.66
CA TYR A 97 14.73 6.99 15.53
C TYR A 97 13.26 6.60 15.78
N SER A 98 12.73 6.92 16.96
CA SER A 98 11.33 6.71 17.30
C SER A 98 10.49 7.85 16.71
N VAL A 99 9.69 7.56 15.68
CA VAL A 99 8.73 8.53 15.15
C VAL A 99 7.63 8.70 16.18
N SER A 100 7.72 9.78 16.96
CA SER A 100 6.59 10.22 17.77
C SER A 100 5.54 10.78 16.84
N ASP A 101 4.36 10.16 16.79
CA ASP A 101 3.16 10.66 16.12
C ASP A 101 2.68 11.93 16.85
N THR A 102 3.46 13.00 16.69
CA THR A 102 3.12 14.32 17.19
C THR A 102 2.39 15.04 16.06
N PRO A 103 1.18 15.58 16.32
CA PRO A 103 0.42 16.23 15.27
C PRO A 103 1.26 17.35 14.67
N ALA A 104 1.32 17.39 13.33
CA ALA A 104 2.05 18.40 12.60
C ALA A 104 1.62 19.79 13.09
N ILE A 105 2.54 20.52 13.72
CA ILE A 105 2.28 21.87 14.23
C ILE A 105 2.00 22.75 13.01
N VAL A 106 0.73 23.03 12.75
CA VAL A 106 0.31 23.91 11.67
C VAL A 106 0.68 25.34 12.08
N LEU A 107 1.86 25.78 11.64
CA LEU A 107 2.27 27.17 11.80
C LEU A 107 1.35 28.08 10.98
N SER A 108 0.93 29.19 11.58
CA SER A 108 0.18 30.24 10.90
C SER A 108 0.93 30.74 9.65
N PRO A 109 0.24 31.20 8.60
CA PRO A 109 0.88 31.61 7.35
C PRO A 109 1.90 32.75 7.50
N ALA A 110 1.79 33.57 8.55
CA ALA A 110 2.79 34.56 8.91
C ALA A 110 4.09 33.92 9.43
N ASP A 111 3.98 32.93 10.33
CA ASP A 111 5.12 32.18 10.88
C ASP A 111 5.81 31.31 9.84
N LYS A 112 5.06 30.71 8.91
CA LYS A 112 5.64 29.97 7.78
C LYS A 112 6.54 30.85 6.91
N ARG A 113 6.11 32.09 6.63
CA ARG A 113 6.91 33.05 5.85
C ARG A 113 8.15 33.50 6.61
N ALA A 114 8.03 33.76 7.91
CA ALA A 114 9.17 34.12 8.75
C ALA A 114 10.20 32.98 8.84
N ALA A 115 9.75 31.74 9.03
CA ALA A 115 10.59 30.56 9.05
C ALA A 115 11.28 30.34 7.69
N PHE A 116 10.56 30.48 6.58
CA PHE A 116 11.12 30.36 5.25
C PHE A 116 12.18 31.44 4.95
N GLN A 117 11.94 32.68 5.37
CA GLN A 117 12.94 33.75 5.21
C GLN A 117 14.19 33.52 6.07
N LYS A 118 14.04 32.92 7.26
CA LYS A 118 15.17 32.53 8.11
C LYS A 118 15.98 31.40 7.46
N LEU A 119 15.31 30.39 6.92
CA LEU A 119 15.93 29.29 6.16
C LEU A 119 16.66 29.79 4.92
N LYS A 120 16.04 30.68 4.13
CA LYS A 120 16.67 31.26 2.94
C LYS A 120 17.97 31.99 3.29
N ARG A 121 17.94 32.80 4.36
CA ARG A 121 19.12 33.51 4.87
C ARG A 121 20.21 32.61 5.46
N SER A 122 19.87 31.41 5.94
CA SER A 122 20.85 30.42 6.39
C SER A 122 21.46 29.67 5.21
N LEU A 123 20.67 29.35 4.18
CA LEU A 123 21.16 28.70 2.95
C LEU A 123 22.11 29.61 2.17
N GLU A 124 21.78 30.90 2.05
CA GLU A 124 22.59 31.90 1.36
C GLU A 124 23.90 32.21 2.11
N ARG A 125 24.01 31.84 3.39
CA ARG A 125 25.22 32.05 4.20
C ARG A 125 26.18 30.86 4.24
N GLY A 126 25.85 29.73 3.62
CA GLY A 126 26.76 28.58 3.58
C GLY A 126 27.16 28.06 4.96
N GLU A 127 26.33 28.26 5.98
CA GLU A 127 26.53 27.63 7.28
C GLU A 127 26.08 26.17 7.18
N VAL A 128 27.05 25.32 6.83
CA VAL A 128 27.06 23.91 7.23
C VAL A 128 26.76 23.86 8.72
N TYR A 129 25.54 23.48 9.09
CA TYR A 129 25.25 23.05 10.44
C TYR A 129 25.98 21.73 10.65
N SER A 130 27.25 21.82 11.05
CA SER A 130 27.91 20.77 11.81
C SER A 130 26.95 20.38 12.93
N VAL A 131 26.61 19.09 13.00
CA VAL A 131 25.93 18.50 14.16
C VAL A 131 26.77 18.83 15.39
N GLY A 132 26.36 19.90 16.06
CA GLY A 132 26.80 20.27 17.37
C GLY A 132 26.22 19.25 18.32
N SER A 133 27.04 18.25 18.61
CA SER A 133 27.03 17.55 19.89
C SER A 133 26.76 18.58 21.00
N SER A 134 25.70 18.38 21.77
CA SER A 134 25.63 19.01 23.08
C SER A 134 24.83 18.20 24.09
N PRO A 135 25.24 18.28 25.36
CA PRO A 135 24.99 17.28 26.38
C PRO A 135 23.79 17.69 27.25
N PHE A 136 23.14 16.71 27.85
CA PHE A 136 22.73 16.73 29.26
C PHE A 136 22.42 15.31 29.72
#